data_AF-A0A0F2P759-F1
#
_entry.id   AF-A0A0F2P759-F1
#
_cell.length_a   1.000
_cell.length_b   1.000
_cell.length_c   1.000
_cell.angle_alpha   90.00
_cell.angle_beta   90.00
_cell.angle_gamma   90.00
#
_symmetry.space_group_name_H-M   'P 1'
#
loop_
_entity.id
_entity.type
_entity.pdbx_description
1 polymer ?
#
loop_
_entity_poly.entity_id
_entity_poly.type
_entity_poly.pdbx_seq_one_letter_code
_entity_poly.pdbx_strand_id
1 'polypeptide(L)' 'MADRSAESWYPTAAYLYILHLDGPALAWEYLRRHPDYRRDWLRRRRRSDAAHRWGLRLLEDPTLD' A
#
# COMPACT_ATOMS: atom_id res chain seq x y z
N MET A 1 -21.72 26.01 13.81
CA MET A 1 -21.79 24.60 14.26
C MET A 1 -21.55 23.70 13.06
N ALA A 2 -20.30 23.61 12.61
CA ALA A 2 -19.93 22.73 11.52
C ALA A 2 -19.24 21.50 12.13
N ASP A 3 -19.96 20.39 12.19
CA ASP A 3 -19.31 19.09 12.26
C ASP A 3 -19.38 18.45 10.87
N ARG A 4 -18.51 18.97 9.99
CA ARG A 4 -18.30 18.45 8.63
C ARG A 4 -17.32 17.28 8.62
N SER A 5 -17.06 16.68 9.79
CA SER A 5 -16.00 15.71 10.04
C SER A 5 -16.47 14.26 9.87
N ALA A 6 -17.78 14.02 9.74
CA ALA A 6 -18.38 12.70 9.66
C ALA A 6 -18.83 12.28 8.24
N GLU A 7 -18.84 13.20 7.26
CA GLU A 7 -19.27 12.90 5.87
C GLU A 7 -18.27 12.04 5.08
N SER A 8 -17.04 11.86 5.56
CA SER A 8 -15.98 11.16 4.82
C SER A 8 -15.87 9.67 5.12
N TRP A 9 -16.63 9.12 6.07
CA TRP A 9 -16.62 7.68 6.37
C TRP A 9 -17.63 6.91 5.49
N TYR A 10 -17.70 7.26 4.21
CA TYR A 10 -18.58 6.55 3.28
C TYR A 10 -17.92 5.22 2.87
N PRO A 11 -18.50 4.05 3.20
CA PRO A 11 -18.02 2.76 2.69
C PRO A 11 -18.01 2.71 1.15
N THR A 12 -18.80 3.57 0.50
CA THR A 12 -18.81 3.78 -0.94
C THR A 12 -17.48 4.32 -1.48
N ALA A 13 -16.82 5.25 -0.78
CA ALA A 13 -15.55 5.81 -1.25
C ALA A 13 -14.44 4.75 -1.28
N ALA A 14 -14.41 3.86 -0.27
CA ALA A 14 -13.46 2.75 -0.22
C ALA A 14 -13.71 1.73 -1.35
N TYR A 15 -14.97 1.45 -1.67
CA TYR A 15 -15.32 0.56 -2.78
C TYR A 15 -15.01 1.18 -4.15
N LEU A 16 -15.32 2.46 -4.33
CA LEU A 16 -15.01 3.18 -5.57
C LEU A 16 -13.51 3.28 -5.79
N TYR A 17 -12.70 3.46 -4.75
CA TYR A 17 -11.25 3.41 -4.83
C TYR A 17 -10.74 2.09 -5.41
N ILE A 18 -11.23 0.96 -4.88
CA ILE A 18 -10.85 -0.37 -5.39
C ILE A 18 -11.34 -0.57 -6.84
N LEU A 19 -12.54 -0.09 -7.16
CA LEU A 19 -13.13 -0.24 -8.49
C LEU A 19 -12.36 0.54 -9.58
N HIS A 20 -11.75 1.66 -9.22
CA HIS A 20 -10.97 2.51 -10.14
C HIS A 20 -9.47 2.22 -10.09
N LEU A 21 -9.02 1.29 -9.25
CA LEU A 21 -7.61 0.96 -9.11
C LEU A 21 -7.14 0.08 -10.26
N ASP A 22 -6.10 0.52 -10.96
CA ASP A 22 -5.45 -0.30 -11.98
C ASP A 22 -4.84 -1.57 -11.36
N GLY A 23 -4.69 -2.62 -12.19
CA GLY A 23 -4.13 -3.91 -11.77
C GLY A 23 -2.81 -3.80 -10.96
N PRO A 24 -1.83 -2.98 -11.40
CA PRO A 24 -0.59 -2.75 -10.64
C PRO A 24 -0.82 -2.04 -9.29
N ALA A 25 -1.73 -1.08 -9.24
CA ALA A 25 -2.04 -0.35 -8.00
C ALA A 25 -2.75 -1.26 -6.98
N LEU A 26 -3.61 -2.18 -7.45
CA LEU A 26 -4.22 -3.20 -6.60
C LEU A 26 -3.18 -4.17 -6.03
N ALA A 27 -2.25 -4.63 -6.87
CA ALA A 27 -1.15 -5.49 -6.43
C ALA A 27 -0.27 -4.80 -5.37
N TRP A 28 0.01 -3.51 -5.57
CA TRP A 28 0.74 -2.69 -4.61
C TRP A 28 0.00 -2.54 -3.27
N GLU A 29 -1.32 -2.34 -3.29
CA GLU A 29 -2.14 -2.22 -2.08
C GLU A 29 -2.03 -3.46 -1.17
N TYR A 30 -2.09 -4.65 -1.77
CA TYR A 30 -1.90 -5.90 -1.05
C TYR A 30 -0.46 -6.07 -0.56
N LEU A 31 0.52 -5.72 -1.39
CA LEU A 31 1.93 -5.87 -1.07
C LEU A 31 2.34 -4.97 0.12
N ARG A 32 1.96 -3.68 0.10
CA ARG A 32 2.31 -2.71 1.16
C ARG A 32 1.67 -3.02 2.52
N ARG A 33 0.55 -3.75 2.52
CA ARG A 33 -0.14 -4.23 3.74
C ARG A 33 0.47 -5.52 4.31
N HIS A 34 1.32 -6.22 3.55
CA HIS A 34 1.91 -7.48 4.00
C HIS A 34 2.97 -7.26 5.10
N PRO A 35 2.88 -7.93 6.26
CA PRO A 35 3.81 -7.70 7.38
C PRO A 35 5.26 -8.09 7.03
N ASP A 36 5.47 -9.16 6.26
CA ASP A 36 6.81 -9.53 5.81
C ASP A 36 7.41 -8.51 4.84
N TYR A 37 6.60 -7.88 3.98
CA TYR A 37 7.07 -6.85 3.07
C TYR A 37 7.58 -5.64 3.87
N ARG A 38 6.80 -5.21 4.88
CA ARG A 38 7.21 -4.15 5.81
C ARG A 38 8.48 -4.48 6.57
N ARG A 39 8.64 -5.74 7.01
CA ARG A 39 9.86 -6.19 7.69
C ARG A 39 11.07 -6.18 6.75
N ASP A 40 10.89 -6.63 5.51
CA ASP A 40 11.95 -6.62 4.49
C ASP A 40 12.32 -5.18 4.10
N TRP A 41 11.34 -4.26 4.02
CA TRP A 41 11.57 -2.82 3.83
C TRP A 41 12.41 -2.20 4.94
N LEU A 42 12.06 -2.46 6.20
CA LEU A 42 12.85 -1.98 7.36
C LEU A 42 14.27 -2.54 7.36
N ARG A 43 14.47 -3.73 6.79
CA ARG A 43 15.78 -4.41 6.69
C ARG A 43 16.47 -4.19 5.34
N ARG A 44 15.95 -3.33 4.46
CA ARG A 44 16.47 -3.15 3.08
C ARG A 44 17.96 -2.84 3.03
N ARG A 45 18.47 -2.07 4.01
CA ARG A 45 19.90 -1.74 4.12
C ARG A 45 20.81 -2.96 4.32
N ARG A 46 20.27 -4.07 4.84
CA ARG A 46 21.01 -5.32 5.08
C ARG A 46 20.69 -6.41 4.05
N ARG A 47 19.68 -6.22 3.20
CA ARG A 47 19.24 -7.18 2.18
C ARG A 47 18.96 -6.48 0.86
N SER A 48 20.01 -6.36 0.04
CA SER A 48 19.93 -5.78 -1.31
C SER A 48 18.94 -6.54 -2.21
N ASP A 49 18.83 -7.86 -2.06
CA ASP A 49 18.01 -8.70 -2.96
C ASP A 49 16.59 -8.95 -2.46
N ALA A 50 16.14 -8.25 -1.41
CA ALA A 50 14.80 -8.44 -0.89
C ALA A 50 13.70 -8.05 -1.90
N ALA A 51 13.98 -7.16 -2.85
CA ALA A 51 13.03 -6.75 -3.89
C ALA A 51 12.61 -7.92 -4.80
N HIS A 52 13.56 -8.79 -5.18
CA HIS A 52 13.30 -9.92 -6.07
C HIS A 52 12.30 -10.92 -5.49
N ARG A 53 12.28 -11.10 -4.16
CA ARG A 53 11.30 -11.95 -3.46
C ARG A 53 9.86 -11.50 -3.71
N TRP A 54 9.67 -10.20 -3.91
CA TRP A 54 8.37 -9.57 -4.11
C TRP A 54 8.07 -9.31 -5.59
N GLY A 55 8.92 -9.78 -6.51
CA GLY A 55 8.80 -9.49 -7.94
C GLY A 55 9.05 -8.01 -8.29
N LEU A 56 9.65 -7.25 -7.39
CA LEU A 56 9.95 -5.83 -7.58
C LEU A 56 11.40 -5.64 -8.02
N ARG A 57 11.64 -4.59 -8.81
CA ARG A 57 13.01 -4.17 -9.17
C ARG A 57 13.72 -3.49 -7.99
N LEU A 58 12.97 -2.76 -7.17
CA LEU A 58 13.43 -2.10 -5.95
C LEU A 58 12.29 -2.15 -4.93
N LEU A 59 12.61 -2.22 -3.64
CA LEU A 59 11.58 -2.02 -2.63
C LEU A 59 11.14 -0.56 -2.61
N GLU A 60 9.83 -0.33 -2.53
CA GLU A 60 9.22 0.98 -2.36
C GLU A 60 8.68 1.17 -0.95
N ASP A 61 8.51 2.43 -0.53
CA ASP A 61 8.04 2.78 0.81
C ASP A 61 6.57 2.40 1.00
N PRO A 62 6.23 1.46 1.91
CA PRO A 62 4.86 1.04 2.12
C PRO A 62 3.96 2.11 2.74
N THR A 63 4.51 3.23 3.23
CA THR A 63 3.72 4.37 3.75
C THR A 63 3.54 5.51 2.76
N LEU A 64 4.11 5.40 1.55
CA LEU A 64 3.85 6.36 0.49
C LEU A 64 2.44 6.11 -0.08
N ASP A 65 1.68 7.20 -0.18
CA ASP A 65 0.35 7.26 -0.78
C ASP A 65 0.43 7.88 -2.17
#